data_AF-A0AB37KE46-F1
#
_entry.id   AF-A0AB37KE46-F1
#
_cell.length_a   1.000
_cell.length_b   1.000
_cell.length_c   1.000
_cell.angle_alpha   90.00
_cell.angle_beta   90.00
_cell.angle_gamma   90.00
#
_symmetry.space_group_name_H-M   'P 1'
#
loop_
_entity.id
_entity.type
_entity.pdbx_description
1 polymer ?
#
loop_
_entity_poly.entity_id
_entity_poly.type
_entity_poly.pdbx_seq_one_letter_code
_entity_poly.pdbx_strand_id
1 'polypeptide(L)'
;MIKETIETALTQLSHQVLQEDAPETRKAVSILKAKGYHSNEQILDCIKTTLAELTYYALTHTDSSIDDLFYYKLMEMPPCKNNFSDIDGKKTYFIFEAWLNGYKDKMYRKFKLPAEKTLNELAYTILATFHLEAEHTFTFTYQGETYLHEYHPDFPAIPANHVRLKDLNFDLDPSLEMTYDLGCCYDICIKYLDMEIMDKRILRTTPVILEGIGNGLVENQKSELVAYLNGNDMEIDLRDKKVKFSYMYPFITQPFDLKKNQYLTQGRFPLYKDLFEHLK
;
A
#
# COMPACT_ATOMS: atom_id res chain seq x y z
N MET A 1 -8.01 40.38 -24.22
CA MET A 1 -9.00 40.76 -23.18
C MET A 1 -9.33 39.63 -22.22
N ILE A 2 -10.36 38.78 -22.40
CA ILE A 2 -10.74 37.78 -21.36
C ILE A 2 -9.61 36.79 -21.04
N LYS A 3 -8.95 36.25 -22.07
CA LYS A 3 -7.81 35.33 -21.92
C LYS A 3 -6.63 35.96 -21.17
N GLU A 4 -6.26 37.19 -21.52
CA GLU A 4 -5.21 37.96 -20.81
C GLU A 4 -5.57 38.24 -19.35
N THR A 5 -6.83 38.55 -19.07
CA THR A 5 -7.30 38.79 -17.69
C THR A 5 -7.20 37.51 -16.85
N ILE A 6 -7.56 36.35 -17.42
CA ILE A 6 -7.43 35.04 -16.76
C ILE A 6 -5.95 34.68 -16.55
N GLU A 7 -5.10 34.85 -17.57
CA GLU A 7 -3.67 34.55 -17.48
C GLU A 7 -2.95 35.44 -16.44
N THR A 8 -3.34 36.71 -16.35
CA THR A 8 -2.82 37.64 -15.34
C THR A 8 -3.26 37.24 -13.93
N ALA A 9 -4.53 36.91 -13.74
CA ALA A 9 -5.06 36.46 -12.45
C ALA A 9 -4.40 35.14 -12.00
N LEU A 10 -4.21 34.18 -12.91
CA LEU A 10 -3.51 32.92 -12.63
C LEU A 10 -2.05 33.12 -12.26
N THR A 11 -1.37 34.09 -12.87
CA THR A 11 0.02 34.43 -12.57
C THR A 11 0.16 35.07 -11.18
N GLN A 12 -0.75 35.98 -10.83
CA GLN A 12 -0.81 36.58 -9.49
C GLN A 12 -1.13 35.55 -8.41
N LEU A 13 -2.08 34.65 -8.68
CA LEU A 13 -2.44 33.57 -7.78
C LEU A 13 -1.28 32.58 -7.57
N SER A 14 -0.51 32.29 -8.63
CA SER A 14 0.71 31.48 -8.54
C SER A 14 1.75 32.11 -7.62
N HIS A 15 1.93 33.42 -7.69
CA HIS A 15 2.83 34.15 -6.80
C HIS A 15 2.34 34.13 -5.34
N GLN A 16 1.04 34.33 -5.11
CA GLN A 16 0.45 34.30 -3.76
C GLN A 16 0.52 32.91 -3.11
N VAL A 17 0.32 31.84 -3.89
CA VAL A 17 0.48 30.45 -3.40
C VAL A 17 1.92 30.14 -3.02
N LEU A 18 2.89 30.67 -3.79
CA LEU A 18 4.32 30.48 -3.51
C LEU A 18 4.80 31.24 -2.26
N GLN A 19 4.17 32.37 -1.92
CA GLN A 19 4.57 33.20 -0.78
C GLN A 19 3.68 33.05 0.46
N GLU A 20 2.52 32.39 0.35
CA GLU A 20 1.53 32.23 1.43
C GLU A 20 1.06 33.57 2.06
N ASP A 21 1.12 34.68 1.32
CA ASP A 21 0.94 36.03 1.90
C ASP A 21 -0.52 36.34 2.29
N ALA A 22 -1.50 35.75 1.60
CA ALA A 22 -2.91 36.00 1.84
C ALA A 22 -3.54 34.97 2.81
N PRO A 23 -4.40 35.39 3.76
CA PRO A 23 -5.10 34.49 4.69
C PRO A 23 -5.87 33.36 3.99
N GLU A 24 -6.52 33.66 2.87
CA GLU A 24 -7.32 32.73 2.08
C GLU A 24 -6.44 31.67 1.41
N THR A 25 -5.29 32.09 0.88
CA THR A 25 -4.29 31.19 0.30
C THR A 25 -3.70 30.27 1.35
N ARG A 26 -3.37 30.78 2.55
CA ARG A 26 -2.90 29.95 3.67
C ARG A 26 -3.91 28.89 4.06
N LYS A 27 -5.19 29.25 4.11
CA LYS A 27 -6.28 28.31 4.40
C LYS A 27 -6.37 27.22 3.33
N ALA A 28 -6.37 27.57 2.05
CA ALA A 28 -6.39 26.61 0.94
C ALA A 28 -5.18 25.66 0.96
N VAL A 29 -3.99 26.21 1.16
CA VAL A 29 -2.74 25.45 1.27
C VAL A 29 -2.79 24.51 2.47
N SER A 30 -3.33 24.93 3.62
CA SER A 30 -3.46 24.06 4.80
C SER A 30 -4.38 22.87 4.58
N ILE A 31 -5.52 23.07 3.89
CA ILE A 31 -6.48 22.01 3.55
C ILE A 31 -5.83 21.00 2.60
N LEU A 32 -5.11 21.48 1.58
CA LEU A 32 -4.42 20.63 0.61
C LEU A 32 -3.23 19.89 1.25
N LYS A 33 -2.44 20.54 2.10
CA LYS A 33 -1.37 19.88 2.87
C LYS A 33 -1.93 18.77 3.77
N ALA A 34 -3.07 18.99 4.43
CA ALA A 34 -3.76 17.97 5.22
C ALA A 34 -4.26 16.78 4.38
N LYS A 35 -4.46 16.98 3.06
CA LYS A 35 -4.81 15.94 2.08
C LYS A 35 -3.59 15.31 1.38
N GLY A 36 -2.37 15.65 1.80
CA GLY A 36 -1.13 15.06 1.28
C GLY A 36 -0.54 15.76 0.06
N TYR A 37 -0.99 16.97 -0.29
CA TYR A 37 -0.39 17.77 -1.36
C TYR A 37 0.78 18.58 -0.78
N HIS A 38 2.01 18.28 -1.20
CA HIS A 38 3.22 18.84 -0.58
C HIS A 38 4.07 19.69 -1.52
N SER A 39 3.99 19.47 -2.84
CA SER A 39 4.69 20.33 -3.79
C SER A 39 3.86 21.56 -4.15
N ASN A 40 4.53 22.70 -4.31
CA ASN A 40 3.88 23.94 -4.75
C ASN A 40 3.18 23.77 -6.11
N GLU A 41 3.72 22.91 -6.98
CA GLU A 41 3.15 22.61 -8.28
C GLU A 41 1.82 21.84 -8.16
N GLN A 42 1.77 20.82 -7.29
CA GLN A 42 0.56 20.03 -7.02
C GLN A 42 -0.55 20.89 -6.39
N ILE A 43 -0.18 21.69 -5.39
CA ILE A 43 -1.10 22.61 -4.70
C ILE A 43 -1.66 23.63 -5.72
N LEU A 44 -0.79 24.19 -6.55
CA LEU A 44 -1.19 25.17 -7.56
C LEU A 44 -2.13 24.56 -8.60
N ASP A 45 -1.86 23.35 -9.06
CA ASP A 45 -2.70 22.66 -10.05
C ASP A 45 -4.11 22.38 -9.50
N CYS A 46 -4.22 21.96 -8.23
CA CYS A 46 -5.50 21.75 -7.57
C CYS A 46 -6.30 23.04 -7.43
N ILE A 47 -5.64 24.12 -6.99
CA ILE A 47 -6.28 25.43 -6.87
C ILE A 47 -6.75 25.92 -8.25
N LYS A 48 -5.94 25.76 -9.31
CA LYS A 48 -6.32 26.15 -10.68
C LYS A 48 -7.54 25.38 -11.19
N THR A 49 -7.55 24.06 -11.03
CA THR A 49 -8.69 23.22 -11.43
C THR A 49 -9.96 23.63 -10.68
N THR A 50 -9.86 23.84 -9.37
CA THR A 50 -11.01 24.24 -8.53
C THR A 50 -11.55 25.62 -8.94
N LEU A 51 -10.66 26.59 -9.21
CA LEU A 51 -11.05 27.91 -9.69
C LEU A 51 -11.70 27.86 -11.08
N ALA A 52 -11.22 26.99 -11.97
CA ALA A 52 -11.83 26.81 -13.30
C ALA A 52 -13.28 26.30 -13.18
N GLU A 53 -13.52 25.31 -12.32
CA GLU A 53 -14.86 24.77 -12.06
C GLU A 53 -15.79 25.81 -11.43
N LEU A 54 -15.30 26.60 -10.48
CA LEU A 54 -16.09 27.67 -9.85
C LEU A 54 -16.36 28.83 -10.79
N THR A 55 -15.41 29.17 -11.66
CA THR A 55 -15.63 30.19 -12.68
C THR A 55 -16.76 29.75 -13.60
N TYR A 56 -16.76 28.49 -14.03
CA TYR A 56 -17.86 27.93 -14.80
C TYR A 56 -19.19 27.94 -14.02
N TYR A 57 -19.16 27.57 -12.74
CA TYR A 57 -20.34 27.60 -11.86
C TYR A 57 -20.91 29.01 -11.68
N ALA A 58 -20.07 30.00 -11.36
CA ALA A 58 -20.47 31.40 -11.17
C ALA A 58 -21.02 32.05 -12.46
N LEU A 59 -20.54 31.61 -13.63
CA LEU A 59 -21.08 32.04 -14.92
C LEU A 59 -22.45 31.43 -15.24
N THR A 60 -22.83 30.34 -14.55
CA THR A 60 -24.04 29.56 -14.85
C THR A 60 -25.09 29.59 -13.73
N HIS A 61 -24.73 30.05 -12.53
CA HIS A 61 -25.59 30.04 -11.33
C HIS A 61 -25.37 31.31 -10.50
N THR A 62 -26.44 31.93 -9.98
CA THR A 62 -26.40 33.26 -9.33
C THR A 62 -26.45 33.24 -7.79
N ASP A 63 -26.64 32.08 -7.16
CA ASP A 63 -27.25 32.04 -5.81
C ASP A 63 -26.37 31.48 -4.69
N SER A 64 -25.04 31.35 -4.85
CA SER A 64 -24.17 30.80 -3.80
C SER A 64 -22.91 31.62 -3.54
N SER A 65 -22.48 31.65 -2.27
CA SER A 65 -21.17 32.15 -1.83
C SER A 65 -20.06 31.35 -2.51
N ILE A 66 -19.37 31.96 -3.46
CA ILE A 66 -18.28 31.32 -4.22
C ILE A 66 -17.14 30.88 -3.29
N ASP A 67 -16.89 31.64 -2.22
CA ASP A 67 -15.84 31.36 -1.25
C ASP A 67 -16.11 30.08 -0.46
N ASP A 68 -17.33 29.87 0.03
CA ASP A 68 -17.67 28.65 0.78
C ASP A 68 -17.62 27.42 -0.14
N LEU A 69 -18.10 27.57 -1.38
CA LEU A 69 -18.07 26.51 -2.39
C LEU A 69 -16.65 26.12 -2.79
N PHE A 70 -15.71 27.08 -2.82
CA PHE A 70 -14.30 26.81 -3.06
C PHE A 70 -13.69 25.91 -2.00
N TYR A 71 -13.86 26.24 -0.71
CA TYR A 71 -13.29 25.41 0.35
C TYR A 71 -13.99 24.04 0.44
N TYR A 72 -15.30 23.97 0.18
CA TYR A 72 -16.01 22.69 0.10
C TYR A 72 -15.44 21.78 -0.98
N LYS A 73 -15.23 22.30 -2.19
CA LYS A 73 -14.60 21.53 -3.28
C LYS A 73 -13.21 21.05 -2.93
N LEU A 74 -12.38 21.89 -2.30
CA LEU A 74 -11.06 21.47 -1.81
C LEU A 74 -11.17 20.34 -0.77
N MET A 75 -12.18 20.37 0.10
CA MET A 75 -12.44 19.32 1.10
C MET A 75 -12.96 18.02 0.48
N GLU A 76 -13.68 18.08 -0.64
CA GLU A 76 -14.14 16.91 -1.40
C GLU A 76 -13.06 16.33 -2.31
N MET A 77 -11.94 17.02 -2.53
CA MET A 77 -10.85 16.49 -3.35
C MET A 77 -10.33 15.16 -2.79
N PRO A 78 -10.06 14.17 -3.65
CA PRO A 78 -9.42 12.93 -3.20
C PRO A 78 -8.02 13.23 -2.60
N PRO A 79 -7.48 12.35 -1.74
CA PRO A 79 -6.10 12.47 -1.26
C PRO A 79 -5.13 12.59 -2.44
N CYS A 80 -4.03 13.35 -2.27
CA CYS A 80 -3.01 13.47 -3.30
C CYS A 80 -2.48 12.07 -3.65
N LYS A 81 -2.74 11.62 -4.87
CA LYS A 81 -2.12 10.41 -5.41
C LYS A 81 -0.66 10.73 -5.70
N ASN A 82 0.24 9.84 -5.32
CA ASN A 82 1.61 10.00 -5.74
C ASN A 82 1.68 9.87 -7.28
N ASN A 83 2.12 10.92 -7.95
CA ASN A 83 2.33 10.93 -9.39
C ASN A 83 3.61 10.16 -9.74
N PHE A 84 3.62 8.85 -9.49
CA PHE A 84 4.62 7.96 -10.06
C PHE A 84 4.23 7.68 -11.51
N SER A 85 4.49 8.64 -12.39
CA SER A 85 4.43 8.41 -13.84
C SER A 85 5.65 7.59 -14.24
N ASP A 86 5.43 6.43 -14.85
CA ASP A 86 6.48 5.71 -15.56
C ASP A 86 7.17 6.68 -16.53
N ILE A 87 8.44 6.99 -16.28
CA ILE A 87 9.29 7.67 -17.25
C ILE A 87 9.60 6.66 -18.35
N ASP A 88 9.55 7.06 -19.62
CA ASP A 88 9.73 6.14 -20.75
C ASP A 88 10.95 5.21 -20.55
N GLY A 89 10.74 3.90 -20.74
CA GLY A 89 11.74 2.86 -20.48
C GLY A 89 12.11 2.58 -19.02
N LYS A 90 11.50 3.25 -18.02
CA LYS A 90 11.76 3.06 -16.59
C LYS A 90 10.50 2.68 -15.82
N LYS A 91 10.69 2.03 -14.66
CA LYS A 91 9.62 1.52 -13.80
C LYS A 91 9.98 1.75 -12.34
N THR A 92 9.03 2.24 -11.56
CA THR A 92 9.20 2.45 -10.12
C THR A 92 8.90 1.16 -9.35
N TYR A 93 9.79 0.83 -8.43
CA TYR A 93 9.67 -0.27 -7.48
C TYR A 93 9.61 0.31 -6.08
N PHE A 94 8.68 -0.18 -5.28
CA PHE A 94 8.63 0.12 -3.86
C PHE A 94 9.35 -0.96 -3.08
N ILE A 95 10.07 -0.53 -2.04
CA ILE A 95 10.75 -1.38 -1.08
C ILE A 95 9.91 -1.40 0.18
N PHE A 96 9.57 -2.62 0.62
CA PHE A 96 8.81 -2.86 1.84
C PHE A 96 9.59 -3.75 2.79
N GLU A 97 9.30 -3.57 4.08
CA GLU A 97 9.52 -4.57 5.11
C GLU A 97 8.18 -5.15 5.52
N ALA A 98 8.13 -6.45 5.74
CA ALA A 98 7.00 -7.12 6.37
C ALA A 98 7.50 -8.06 7.48
N TRP A 99 6.77 -8.14 8.59
CA TRP A 99 7.10 -9.03 9.70
C TRP A 99 5.85 -9.50 10.43
N LEU A 100 5.97 -10.66 11.09
CA LEU A 100 4.94 -11.14 11.99
C LEU A 100 4.89 -10.24 13.22
N ASN A 101 3.71 -9.71 13.56
CA ASN A 101 3.56 -8.78 14.68
C ASN A 101 4.14 -9.36 15.99
N GLY A 102 5.00 -8.59 16.66
CA GLY A 102 5.73 -9.01 17.86
C GLY A 102 6.99 -9.87 17.62
N TYR A 103 7.30 -10.25 16.38
CA TYR A 103 8.42 -11.17 16.06
C TYR A 103 9.32 -10.67 14.93
N LYS A 104 9.50 -9.35 14.78
CA LYS A 104 10.36 -8.76 13.72
C LYS A 104 11.80 -9.29 13.74
N ASP A 105 12.34 -9.58 14.91
CA ASP A 105 13.69 -10.12 15.11
C ASP A 105 13.83 -11.59 14.70
N LYS A 106 12.72 -12.31 14.47
CA LYS A 106 12.71 -13.75 14.16
C LYS A 106 12.01 -14.10 12.85
N MET A 107 11.06 -13.27 12.40
CA MET A 107 10.24 -13.53 11.22
C MET A 107 10.02 -12.23 10.44
N TYR A 108 10.87 -12.01 9.44
CA TYR A 108 10.99 -10.73 8.74
C TYR A 108 11.35 -10.92 7.27
N ARG A 109 10.84 -10.05 6.40
CA ARG A 109 11.17 -9.98 4.98
C ARG A 109 11.34 -8.54 4.55
N LYS A 110 12.40 -8.25 3.81
CA LYS A 110 12.52 -7.05 2.99
C LYS A 110 12.44 -7.45 1.54
N PHE A 111 11.56 -6.81 0.79
CA PHE A 111 11.35 -7.14 -0.60
C PHE A 111 11.02 -5.89 -1.40
N LYS A 112 11.11 -6.00 -2.72
CA LYS A 112 10.63 -4.99 -3.63
C LYS A 112 9.65 -5.54 -4.64
N LEU A 113 8.67 -4.70 -4.94
CA LEU A 113 7.57 -4.98 -5.85
C LEU A 113 7.29 -3.71 -6.67
N PRO A 114 6.92 -3.83 -7.95
CA PRO A 114 6.59 -2.66 -8.75
C PRO A 114 5.43 -1.83 -8.17
N ALA A 115 5.52 -0.51 -8.28
CA ALA A 115 4.56 0.43 -7.67
C ALA A 115 3.16 0.37 -8.33
N GLU A 116 3.04 -0.11 -9.56
CA GLU A 116 1.75 -0.24 -10.24
C GLU A 116 0.93 -1.46 -9.80
N LYS A 117 1.52 -2.35 -8.98
CA LYS A 117 0.87 -3.53 -8.43
C LYS A 117 -0.25 -3.15 -7.46
N THR A 118 -1.20 -4.05 -7.29
CA THR A 118 -2.34 -3.85 -6.38
C THR A 118 -2.00 -4.24 -4.94
N LEU A 119 -2.85 -3.86 -3.98
CA LEU A 119 -2.77 -4.39 -2.61
C LEU A 119 -2.92 -5.91 -2.58
N ASN A 120 -3.74 -6.50 -3.46
CA ASN A 120 -3.79 -7.96 -3.62
C ASN A 120 -2.43 -8.54 -4.04
N GLU A 121 -1.77 -7.95 -5.04
CA GLU A 121 -0.45 -8.40 -5.45
C GLU A 121 0.63 -8.17 -4.38
N LEU A 122 0.47 -7.18 -3.48
CA LEU A 122 1.27 -7.04 -2.27
C LEU A 122 1.03 -8.19 -1.29
N ALA A 123 -0.23 -8.57 -1.03
CA ALA A 123 -0.54 -9.73 -0.19
C ALA A 123 0.04 -11.02 -0.78
N TYR A 124 -0.16 -11.29 -2.07
CA TYR A 124 0.41 -12.48 -2.73
C TYR A 124 1.94 -12.52 -2.58
N THR A 125 2.58 -11.35 -2.70
CA THR A 125 4.01 -11.22 -2.45
C THR A 125 4.36 -11.59 -1.01
N ILE A 126 3.67 -11.03 -0.02
CA ILE A 126 3.91 -11.33 1.40
C ILE A 126 3.74 -12.82 1.68
N LEU A 127 2.61 -13.41 1.28
CA LEU A 127 2.33 -14.84 1.44
C LEU A 127 3.42 -15.70 0.79
N ALA A 128 3.84 -15.35 -0.43
CA ALA A 128 4.89 -16.06 -1.15
C ALA A 128 6.25 -15.94 -0.44
N THR A 129 6.61 -14.76 0.07
CA THR A 129 7.88 -14.56 0.80
C THR A 129 7.91 -15.26 2.16
N PHE A 130 6.75 -15.45 2.79
CA PHE A 130 6.58 -16.21 4.02
C PHE A 130 6.19 -17.67 3.79
N HIS A 131 6.18 -18.14 2.54
CA HIS A 131 5.95 -19.54 2.19
C HIS A 131 4.58 -20.12 2.64
N LEU A 132 3.57 -19.27 2.89
CA LEU A 132 2.19 -19.68 3.17
C LEU A 132 1.52 -20.29 1.95
N GLU A 133 0.42 -21.02 2.12
CA GLU A 133 -0.21 -21.79 1.04
C GLU A 133 -1.33 -21.04 0.31
N ALA A 134 -1.69 -19.84 0.78
CA ALA A 134 -2.71 -18.98 0.18
C ALA A 134 -4.11 -19.61 0.16
N GLU A 135 -4.43 -20.45 1.16
CA GLU A 135 -5.73 -21.13 1.25
C GLU A 135 -6.87 -20.22 1.76
N HIS A 136 -6.52 -19.14 2.46
CA HIS A 136 -7.48 -18.27 3.14
C HIS A 136 -7.50 -16.82 2.61
N THR A 137 -8.55 -16.09 2.96
CA THR A 137 -8.71 -14.67 2.65
C THR A 137 -7.82 -13.79 3.54
N PHE A 138 -7.65 -12.53 3.12
CA PHE A 138 -6.90 -11.53 3.86
C PHE A 138 -7.56 -10.15 3.81
N THR A 139 -7.13 -9.30 4.73
CA THR A 139 -7.53 -7.90 4.82
C THR A 139 -6.29 -7.02 5.01
N PHE A 140 -6.36 -5.79 4.52
CA PHE A 140 -5.41 -4.73 4.87
C PHE A 140 -6.11 -3.63 5.65
N THR A 141 -5.37 -3.02 6.58
CA THR A 141 -5.76 -1.75 7.20
C THR A 141 -4.69 -0.71 6.92
N TYR A 142 -5.10 0.45 6.41
CA TYR A 142 -4.23 1.58 6.12
C TYR A 142 -4.96 2.90 6.37
N GLN A 143 -4.39 3.78 7.19
CA GLN A 143 -4.99 5.08 7.53
C GLN A 143 -6.45 5.00 8.02
N GLY A 144 -6.80 3.93 8.74
CA GLY A 144 -8.16 3.68 9.24
C GLY A 144 -9.13 3.07 8.22
N GLU A 145 -8.71 2.93 6.96
CA GLU A 145 -9.48 2.27 5.92
C GLU A 145 -9.15 0.77 5.85
N THR A 146 -10.18 -0.06 5.66
CA THR A 146 -10.05 -1.50 5.49
C THR A 146 -10.24 -1.90 4.03
N TYR A 147 -9.31 -2.70 3.52
CA TYR A 147 -9.34 -3.26 2.17
C TYR A 147 -9.47 -4.78 2.24
N LEU A 148 -10.46 -5.33 1.57
CA LEU A 148 -10.73 -6.77 1.58
C LEU A 148 -10.21 -7.44 0.31
N HIS A 149 -9.77 -8.69 0.45
CA HIS A 149 -9.43 -9.52 -0.70
C HIS A 149 -10.60 -9.65 -1.70
N GLU A 150 -11.80 -9.94 -1.19
CA GLU A 150 -13.04 -10.01 -1.95
C GLU A 150 -14.08 -9.02 -1.40
N TYR A 151 -14.88 -8.45 -2.30
CA TYR A 151 -16.01 -7.61 -1.92
C TYR A 151 -17.07 -8.46 -1.22
N HIS A 152 -17.47 -8.05 -0.01
CA HIS A 152 -18.61 -8.65 0.68
C HIS A 152 -19.73 -7.59 0.81
N PRO A 153 -20.96 -7.86 0.36
CA PRO A 153 -22.03 -6.86 0.33
C PRO A 153 -22.40 -6.31 1.72
N ASP A 154 -22.22 -7.11 2.78
CA ASP A 154 -22.50 -6.68 4.15
C ASP A 154 -21.33 -5.92 4.83
N PHE A 155 -20.16 -5.85 4.19
CA PHE A 155 -19.00 -5.12 4.69
C PHE A 155 -18.58 -4.07 3.65
N PRO A 156 -18.94 -2.79 3.83
CA PRO A 156 -18.55 -1.72 2.92
C PRO A 156 -17.04 -1.48 3.03
N ALA A 157 -16.28 -2.24 2.26
CA ALA A 157 -14.82 -2.15 2.21
C ALA A 157 -14.36 -2.09 0.76
N ILE A 158 -13.22 -1.43 0.56
CA ILE A 158 -12.66 -1.22 -0.77
C ILE A 158 -11.98 -2.51 -1.23
N PRO A 159 -12.29 -3.06 -2.41
CA PRO A 159 -11.59 -4.24 -2.92
C PRO A 159 -10.10 -3.97 -3.10
N ALA A 160 -9.26 -4.78 -2.48
CA ALA A 160 -7.80 -4.61 -2.50
C ALA A 160 -7.19 -4.78 -3.90
N ASN A 161 -7.86 -5.48 -4.83
CA ASN A 161 -7.47 -5.55 -6.24
C ASN A 161 -7.71 -4.25 -7.03
N HIS A 162 -8.51 -3.31 -6.52
CA HIS A 162 -8.77 -2.02 -7.17
C HIS A 162 -7.83 -0.91 -6.72
N VAL A 163 -7.01 -1.17 -5.69
CA VAL A 163 -6.11 -0.19 -5.09
C VAL A 163 -4.68 -0.53 -5.49
N ARG A 164 -4.04 0.36 -6.26
CA ARG A 164 -2.63 0.22 -6.63
C ARG A 164 -1.74 0.83 -5.56
N LEU A 165 -0.56 0.26 -5.36
CA LEU A 165 0.39 0.75 -4.36
C LEU A 165 0.77 2.21 -4.61
N LYS A 166 0.99 2.60 -5.87
CA LYS A 166 1.28 3.99 -6.25
C LYS A 166 0.15 4.98 -5.95
N ASP A 167 -1.08 4.49 -5.79
CA ASP A 167 -2.24 5.31 -5.48
C ASP A 167 -2.35 5.54 -3.95
N LEU A 168 -1.53 4.85 -3.12
CA LEU A 168 -1.43 5.04 -1.67
C LEU A 168 -0.39 6.12 -1.32
N ASN A 169 -0.62 6.85 -0.22
CA ASN A 169 0.22 7.96 0.20
C ASN A 169 1.17 7.60 1.36
N PHE A 170 2.20 6.81 1.05
CA PHE A 170 3.17 6.34 2.04
C PHE A 170 4.00 7.44 2.73
N ASP A 171 3.99 8.67 2.22
CA ASP A 171 4.66 9.81 2.87
C ASP A 171 3.90 10.26 4.13
N LEU A 172 2.57 10.12 4.15
CA LEU A 172 1.73 10.43 5.32
C LEU A 172 1.80 9.34 6.38
N ASP A 173 1.68 8.09 5.95
CA ASP A 173 1.85 6.92 6.80
C ASP A 173 2.55 5.83 6.00
N PRO A 174 3.77 5.43 6.39
CA PRO A 174 4.47 4.35 5.71
C PRO A 174 3.98 2.96 6.12
N SER A 175 3.09 2.85 7.11
CA SER A 175 2.75 1.58 7.75
C SER A 175 1.42 1.04 7.24
N LEU A 176 1.35 -0.26 6.98
CA LEU A 176 0.11 -0.99 6.74
C LEU A 176 0.07 -2.21 7.66
N GLU A 177 -1.13 -2.67 7.96
CA GLU A 177 -1.35 -3.94 8.64
C GLU A 177 -2.09 -4.88 7.70
N MET A 178 -1.71 -6.16 7.71
CA MET A 178 -2.38 -7.22 6.99
C MET A 178 -2.78 -8.31 7.97
N THR A 179 -4.05 -8.70 7.96
CA THR A 179 -4.52 -9.91 8.65
C THR A 179 -4.78 -10.98 7.61
N TYR A 180 -4.07 -12.10 7.71
CA TYR A 180 -4.24 -13.28 6.86
C TYR A 180 -4.90 -14.42 7.64
N ASP A 181 -5.82 -15.14 6.99
CA ASP A 181 -6.64 -16.20 7.58
C ASP A 181 -7.50 -15.66 8.73
N LEU A 182 -8.79 -15.40 8.50
CA LEU A 182 -9.69 -14.89 9.54
C LEU A 182 -10.00 -15.91 10.66
N GLY A 183 -9.57 -17.17 10.50
CA GLY A 183 -9.61 -18.19 11.55
C GLY A 183 -8.40 -18.10 12.49
N CYS A 184 -7.18 -18.20 11.94
CA CYS A 184 -5.94 -18.15 12.75
C CYS A 184 -5.45 -16.73 13.04
N CYS A 185 -5.84 -15.77 12.20
CA CYS A 185 -5.52 -14.35 12.25
C CYS A 185 -4.02 -14.04 12.30
N TYR A 186 -3.25 -14.39 11.28
CA TYR A 186 -1.86 -13.93 11.19
C TYR A 186 -1.81 -12.41 10.99
N ASP A 187 -1.34 -11.69 12.00
CA ASP A 187 -1.15 -10.24 11.95
C ASP A 187 0.26 -9.91 11.43
N ILE A 188 0.32 -9.37 10.23
CA ILE A 188 1.55 -9.02 9.52
C ILE A 188 1.64 -7.50 9.45
N CYS A 189 2.67 -6.95 10.11
CA CYS A 189 2.99 -5.53 10.00
C CYS A 189 3.81 -5.29 8.73
N ILE A 190 3.52 -4.22 8.02
CA ILE A 190 4.17 -3.86 6.76
C ILE A 190 4.60 -2.40 6.84
N LYS A 191 5.80 -2.10 6.34
CA LYS A 191 6.32 -0.74 6.28
C LYS A 191 6.94 -0.45 4.93
N TYR A 192 6.45 0.57 4.25
CA TYR A 192 7.11 1.19 3.11
C TYR A 192 8.42 1.85 3.59
N LEU A 193 9.50 1.62 2.85
CA LEU A 193 10.81 2.17 3.17
C LEU A 193 11.26 3.24 2.19
N ASP A 194 11.23 2.91 0.90
CA ASP A 194 11.81 3.72 -0.15
C ASP A 194 11.36 3.22 -1.53
N MET A 195 11.77 3.90 -2.58
CA MET A 195 11.57 3.51 -3.96
C MET A 195 12.88 3.43 -4.76
N GLU A 196 12.87 2.58 -5.78
CA GLU A 196 13.92 2.49 -6.79
C GLU A 196 13.31 2.65 -8.19
N ILE A 197 13.98 3.42 -9.05
CA ILE A 197 13.61 3.52 -10.47
C ILE A 197 14.56 2.63 -11.27
N MET A 198 13.99 1.66 -11.98
CA MET A 198 14.76 0.68 -12.76
C MET A 198 14.38 0.71 -14.24
N ASP A 199 15.32 0.38 -15.13
CA ASP A 199 15.03 0.23 -16.56
C ASP A 199 14.13 -0.99 -16.80
N LYS A 200 13.09 -0.83 -17.62
CA LYS A 200 12.15 -1.90 -18.01
C LYS A 200 12.84 -3.08 -18.69
N ARG A 201 14.06 -2.92 -19.19
CA ARG A 201 14.85 -4.01 -19.80
C ARG A 201 15.57 -4.88 -18.77
N ILE A 202 15.70 -4.41 -17.53
CA ILE A 202 16.28 -5.15 -16.39
C ILE A 202 15.14 -5.77 -15.57
N LEU A 203 14.14 -6.36 -16.23
CA LEU A 203 13.06 -7.06 -15.54
C LEU A 203 13.61 -8.31 -14.89
N ARG A 204 13.87 -8.20 -13.58
CA ARG A 204 13.95 -9.37 -12.71
C ARG A 204 12.52 -9.90 -12.51
N THR A 205 12.41 -11.21 -12.37
CA THR A 205 11.19 -11.86 -11.88
C THR A 205 10.79 -11.23 -10.55
N THR A 206 9.60 -10.61 -10.51
CA THR A 206 9.05 -9.96 -9.31
C THR A 206 8.05 -10.89 -8.64
N PRO A 207 7.93 -10.84 -7.31
CA PRO A 207 8.65 -9.97 -6.36
C PRO A 207 10.12 -10.40 -6.11
N VAL A 208 10.94 -9.47 -5.62
CA VAL A 208 12.36 -9.71 -5.30
C VAL A 208 12.59 -9.56 -3.80
N ILE A 209 13.09 -10.60 -3.14
CA ILE A 209 13.54 -10.53 -1.75
C ILE A 209 14.93 -9.91 -1.71
N LEU A 210 15.13 -8.95 -0.82
CA LEU A 210 16.40 -8.26 -0.58
C LEU A 210 17.13 -8.85 0.63
N GLU A 211 16.39 -9.19 1.69
CA GLU A 211 16.90 -9.81 2.92
C GLU A 211 15.73 -10.39 3.74
N GLY A 212 16.04 -11.18 4.78
CA GLY A 212 15.02 -11.77 5.64
C GLY A 212 15.59 -12.56 6.81
N ILE A 213 14.71 -12.89 7.76
CA ILE A 213 14.98 -13.74 8.94
C ILE A 213 13.80 -14.73 9.12
N GLY A 214 14.10 -15.97 9.50
CA GLY A 214 13.12 -17.07 9.58
C GLY A 214 12.71 -17.56 8.19
N ASN A 215 12.26 -18.80 8.01
CA ASN A 215 11.99 -19.37 6.67
C ASN A 215 10.52 -19.37 6.24
N GLY A 216 9.59 -18.92 7.08
CA GLY A 216 8.19 -18.81 6.70
C GLY A 216 7.23 -19.00 7.87
N LEU A 217 5.96 -18.78 7.60
CA LEU A 217 4.84 -19.03 8.51
C LEU A 217 4.25 -20.43 8.24
N VAL A 218 3.43 -20.93 9.15
CA VAL A 218 2.84 -22.27 9.06
C VAL A 218 1.32 -22.17 9.00
N GLU A 219 0.74 -22.65 7.91
CA GLU A 219 -0.71 -22.64 7.67
C GLU A 219 -1.45 -23.34 8.81
N ASN A 220 -2.56 -22.74 9.28
CA ASN A 220 -3.41 -23.28 10.35
C ASN A 220 -2.72 -23.54 11.71
N GLN A 221 -1.50 -23.03 11.95
CA GLN A 221 -0.67 -23.37 13.13
C GLN A 221 0.00 -22.13 13.77
N LYS A 222 -0.73 -21.00 13.85
CA LYS A 222 -0.19 -19.73 14.41
C LYS A 222 0.29 -19.91 15.84
N SER A 223 -0.48 -20.61 16.67
CA SER A 223 -0.19 -20.71 18.11
C SER A 223 1.10 -21.50 18.38
N GLU A 224 1.31 -22.55 17.60
CA GLU A 224 2.45 -23.46 17.61
C GLU A 224 3.70 -22.75 17.12
N LEU A 225 3.57 -22.01 16.02
CA LEU A 225 4.65 -21.18 15.52
C LEU A 225 5.08 -20.13 16.55
N VAL A 226 4.12 -19.43 17.15
CA VAL A 226 4.38 -18.43 18.19
C VAL A 226 5.06 -19.05 19.41
N ALA A 227 4.60 -20.21 19.87
CA ALA A 227 5.24 -20.93 20.97
C ALA A 227 6.70 -21.29 20.63
N TYR A 228 6.94 -21.82 19.43
CA TYR A 228 8.28 -22.15 18.95
C TYR A 228 9.18 -20.91 18.88
N LEU A 229 8.69 -19.80 18.34
CA LEU A 229 9.42 -18.54 18.28
C LEU A 229 9.78 -18.00 19.68
N ASN A 230 9.00 -18.33 20.70
CA ASN A 230 9.28 -18.02 22.10
C ASN A 230 10.19 -19.05 22.80
N GLY A 231 10.74 -20.01 22.07
CA GLY A 231 11.64 -21.05 22.60
C GLY A 231 10.92 -22.25 23.20
N ASN A 232 9.60 -22.37 23.00
CA ASN A 232 8.81 -23.51 23.43
C ASN A 232 8.39 -24.38 22.23
N ASP A 233 9.20 -25.39 21.91
CA ASP A 233 8.86 -26.36 20.87
C ASP A 233 7.82 -27.35 21.38
N MET A 234 6.56 -27.08 21.06
CA MET A 234 5.41 -27.85 21.51
C MET A 234 5.32 -29.22 20.82
N GLU A 235 4.60 -30.14 21.45
CA GLU A 235 4.21 -31.40 20.80
C GLU A 235 2.83 -31.25 20.19
N ILE A 236 2.67 -31.76 18.98
CA ILE A 236 1.41 -31.79 18.24
C ILE A 236 0.97 -33.23 18.10
N ASP A 237 -0.33 -33.46 18.29
CA ASP A 237 -0.95 -34.76 18.10
C ASP A 237 -1.10 -35.06 16.60
N LEU A 238 -0.30 -35.99 16.12
CA LEU A 238 -0.33 -36.54 14.78
C LEU A 238 -0.91 -37.96 14.85
N ARG A 239 -2.24 -38.04 14.74
CA ARG A 239 -3.01 -39.28 14.93
C ARG A 239 -2.75 -39.84 16.34
N ASP A 240 -2.00 -40.93 16.45
CA ASP A 240 -1.70 -41.64 17.71
C ASP A 240 -0.30 -41.31 18.28
N LYS A 241 0.37 -40.29 17.74
CA LYS A 241 1.74 -39.92 18.15
C LYS A 241 1.85 -38.43 18.45
N LYS A 242 2.62 -38.12 19.49
CA LYS A 242 3.08 -36.76 19.78
C LYS A 242 4.40 -36.51 19.05
N VAL A 243 4.45 -35.45 18.26
CA VAL A 243 5.64 -35.07 17.50
C VAL A 243 5.93 -33.60 17.77
N LYS A 244 7.21 -33.25 17.92
CA LYS A 244 7.63 -31.85 18.05
C LYS A 244 7.23 -31.03 16.82
N PHE A 245 6.72 -29.81 17.04
CA PHE A 245 6.34 -28.90 15.95
C PHE A 245 7.51 -28.65 14.99
N SER A 246 8.71 -28.45 15.54
CA SER A 246 9.94 -28.28 14.76
C SER A 246 10.30 -29.48 13.87
N TYR A 247 9.86 -30.69 14.23
CA TYR A 247 10.08 -31.91 13.45
C TYR A 247 9.05 -32.06 12.33
N MET A 248 7.81 -31.63 12.59
CA MET A 248 6.75 -31.61 11.58
C MET A 248 7.02 -30.56 10.50
N TYR A 249 7.57 -29.41 10.90
CA TYR A 249 7.88 -28.29 10.00
C TYR A 249 9.38 -27.95 10.00
N PRO A 250 10.24 -28.84 9.49
CA PRO A 250 11.69 -28.70 9.59
C PRO A 250 12.25 -27.48 8.85
N PHE A 251 11.46 -26.79 8.01
CA PHE A 251 11.91 -25.57 7.35
C PHE A 251 12.03 -24.39 8.33
N ILE A 252 11.23 -24.34 9.40
CA ILE A 252 11.24 -23.22 10.37
C ILE A 252 12.54 -23.18 11.20
N THR A 253 13.24 -24.31 11.30
CA THR A 253 14.49 -24.46 12.05
C THR A 253 15.72 -24.12 11.21
N GLN A 254 15.57 -24.09 9.88
CA GLN A 254 16.67 -23.80 8.98
C GLN A 254 17.01 -22.31 9.01
N PRO A 255 18.28 -21.93 8.83
CA PRO A 255 18.65 -20.54 8.64
C PRO A 255 18.02 -20.00 7.36
N PHE A 256 17.79 -18.68 7.32
CA PHE A 256 17.27 -18.02 6.13
C PHE A 256 18.30 -18.09 4.99
N ASP A 257 17.89 -18.62 3.85
CA ASP A 257 18.69 -18.64 2.62
C ASP A 257 18.01 -17.77 1.56
N LEU A 258 18.66 -16.67 1.18
CA LEU A 258 18.11 -15.69 0.25
C LEU A 258 17.79 -16.30 -1.13
N LYS A 259 18.68 -17.13 -1.68
CA LYS A 259 18.50 -17.70 -3.02
C LYS A 259 17.36 -18.70 -3.04
N LYS A 260 17.28 -19.57 -2.04
CA LYS A 260 16.21 -20.55 -1.87
C LYS A 260 14.86 -19.87 -1.68
N ASN A 261 14.77 -18.91 -0.76
CA ASN A 261 13.53 -18.16 -0.52
C ASN A 261 13.11 -17.37 -1.75
N GLN A 262 14.05 -16.75 -2.47
CA GLN A 262 13.77 -16.04 -3.72
C GLN A 262 13.20 -16.97 -4.80
N TYR A 263 13.78 -18.15 -4.98
CA TYR A 263 13.32 -19.15 -5.95
C TYR A 263 11.89 -19.61 -5.64
N LEU A 264 11.62 -19.97 -4.38
CA LEU A 264 10.29 -20.40 -3.93
C LEU A 264 9.25 -19.29 -4.10
N THR A 265 9.60 -18.06 -3.74
CA THR A 265 8.73 -16.90 -3.89
C THR A 265 8.34 -16.66 -5.35
N GLN A 266 9.30 -16.77 -6.28
CA GLN A 266 9.05 -16.57 -7.71
C GLN A 266 8.18 -17.67 -8.32
N GLY A 267 8.25 -18.90 -7.80
CA GLY A 267 7.37 -19.98 -8.22
C GLY A 267 5.94 -19.83 -7.67
N ARG A 268 5.78 -19.34 -6.44
CA ARG A 268 4.50 -19.24 -5.74
C ARG A 268 3.67 -18.01 -6.11
N PHE A 269 4.31 -16.86 -6.26
CA PHE A 269 3.61 -15.61 -6.59
C PHE A 269 2.64 -15.72 -7.79
N PRO A 270 3.02 -16.27 -8.96
CA PRO A 270 2.09 -16.41 -10.07
C PRO A 270 0.95 -17.39 -9.75
N LEU A 271 1.20 -18.46 -8.99
CA LEU A 271 0.16 -19.41 -8.59
C LEU A 271 -0.89 -18.76 -7.69
N TYR A 272 -0.47 -17.89 -6.76
CA TYR A 272 -1.41 -17.19 -5.89
C TYR A 272 -2.22 -16.16 -6.65
N LYS A 273 -1.58 -15.48 -7.59
CA LYS A 273 -2.30 -14.60 -8.50
C LYS A 273 -3.39 -15.34 -9.26
N ASP A 274 -3.06 -16.49 -9.85
CA ASP A 274 -4.03 -17.30 -10.59
C ASP A 274 -5.13 -17.82 -9.67
N LEU A 275 -4.78 -18.34 -8.48
CA LEU A 275 -5.73 -18.87 -7.50
C LEU A 275 -6.77 -17.81 -7.09
N PHE A 276 -6.31 -16.62 -6.72
CA PHE A 276 -7.17 -15.58 -6.17
C PHE A 276 -7.87 -14.74 -7.25
N GLU A 277 -7.32 -14.64 -8.47
CA GLU A 277 -7.90 -13.80 -9.53
C GLU A 277 -8.69 -14.58 -10.58
N HIS A 278 -8.55 -15.90 -10.68
CA HIS A 278 -9.21 -16.72 -11.71
C HIS A 278 -10.30 -17.67 -11.19
N LEU A 279 -10.56 -17.73 -9.88
CA LEU A 279 -11.72 -18.44 -9.31
C LEU A 279 -13.06 -17.66 -9.43
N LYS A 280 -13.23 -16.85 -10.48
CA LYS A 280 -14.49 -16.14 -10.81
C LYS A 280 -15.41 -16.96 -11.70
#